data_AF-A0A9E5P2S8-F1
#
_entry.id   AF-A0A9E5P2S8-F1
#
_cell.length_a   1.000
_cell.length_b   1.000
_cell.length_c   1.000
_cell.angle_alpha   90.00
_cell.angle_beta   90.00
_cell.angle_gamma   90.00
#
_symmetry.space_group_name_H-M   'P 1'
#
loop_
_entity.id
_entity.type
_entity.pdbx_description
1 polymer ?
#
loop_
_entity_poly.entity_id
_entity_poly.type
_entity_poly.pdbx_seq_one_letter_code
_entity_poly.pdbx_strand_id
1 'polypeptide(L)' 'MRMTPMILICGCLIIFGVVIIVVVFLPGHTQSNLPSNIHRPRNSLEQLGRRVYIENGCSYCHSQYIRY' A
#
# COMPACT_ATOMS: atom_id res chain seq x y z
N MET A 1 14.24 -35.82 -5.34
CA MET A 1 13.58 -34.86 -6.27
C MET A 1 14.65 -34.24 -7.14
N ARG A 2 14.53 -34.28 -8.48
CA ARG A 2 15.48 -33.59 -9.36
C ARG A 2 15.12 -32.11 -9.40
N MET A 3 16.09 -31.22 -9.15
CA MET A 3 15.89 -29.77 -9.26
C MET A 3 15.86 -29.37 -10.74
N THR A 4 14.67 -29.32 -11.33
CA THR A 4 14.49 -28.80 -12.68
C THR A 4 14.24 -27.30 -12.64
N PRO A 5 14.59 -26.54 -13.71
CA PRO A 5 14.29 -25.11 -13.80
C PRO A 5 12.80 -24.80 -13.60
N MET A 6 11.91 -25.67 -14.09
CA MET A 6 10.47 -25.52 -13.91
C MET A 6 10.07 -25.56 -12.43
N ILE A 7 10.58 -26.54 -11.66
CA ILE A 7 10.29 -26.64 -10.22
C ILE A 7 10.77 -25.40 -9.48
N LEU A 8 11.94 -24.87 -9.86
CA LEU A 8 12.49 -23.66 -9.26
C LEU A 8 11.61 -22.44 -9.53
N ILE A 9 11.22 -22.21 -10.79
CA ILE A 9 10.36 -21.07 -11.17
C ILE A 9 9.00 -21.15 -10.48
N CYS A 10 8.34 -22.31 -10.54
CA CYS A 10 7.04 -22.50 -9.90
C CYS A 10 7.12 -22.31 -8.39
N GLY A 11 8.13 -22.89 -7.73
CA GLY A 11 8.36 -22.72 -6.30
C GLY A 11 8.57 -21.26 -5.91
N CYS A 12 9.39 -20.52 -6.65
CA CYS A 12 9.61 -19.10 -6.42
C CYS A 12 8.33 -18.28 -6.56
N LEU A 13 7.53 -18.52 -7.61
CA LEU A 13 6.27 -17.80 -7.83
C LEU A 13 5.24 -18.10 -6.74
N ILE A 14 5.14 -19.35 -6.28
CA ILE A 14 4.25 -19.73 -5.19
C ILE A 14 4.65 -19.00 -3.90
N ILE A 15 5.94 -19.05 -3.53
CA ILE A 15 6.42 -18.37 -2.33
C ILE A 15 6.20 -16.87 -2.43
N PHE A 16 6.51 -16.26 -3.57
CA PHE A 16 6.27 -14.84 -3.82
C PHE A 16 4.78 -14.47 -3.66
N GLY A 17 3.88 -15.27 -4.23
CA GLY A 17 2.44 -15.08 -4.10
C GLY A 17 1.97 -15.17 -2.65
N VAL A 18 2.43 -16.18 -1.91
CA VAL A 18 2.11 -16.35 -0.48
C VAL A 18 2.59 -15.15 0.34
N VAL A 19 3.81 -14.67 0.11
CA VAL A 19 4.36 -13.50 0.80
C VAL A 19 3.52 -12.25 0.51
N ILE A 20 3.15 -12.00 -0.75
CA ILE A 20 2.28 -10.87 -1.10
C ILE A 20 0.93 -10.97 -0.37
N ILE A 21 0.32 -12.16 -0.36
CA ILE A 21 -0.97 -12.37 0.31
C ILE A 21 -0.86 -12.04 1.79
N VAL A 22 0.14 -12.58 2.48
CA VAL A 22 0.28 -12.43 3.93
C VAL A 22 0.73 -11.03 4.34
N VAL A 23 1.64 -10.40 3.59
CA VAL A 23 2.26 -9.13 3.98
C VAL A 23 1.48 -7.91 3.47
N VAL A 24 0.73 -8.03 2.37
CA VAL A 24 0.02 -6.91 1.74
C VAL A 24 -1.49 -7.06 1.89
N PHE A 25 -2.05 -8.14 1.34
CA PHE A 25 -3.51 -8.27 1.24
C PHE A 25 -4.17 -8.55 2.58
N LEU A 26 -3.60 -9.47 3.37
CA LEU A 26 -4.14 -9.83 4.67
C LEU A 26 -4.23 -8.62 5.62
N PRO A 27 -3.16 -7.84 5.89
CA PRO A 27 -3.27 -6.65 6.73
C PRO A 27 -4.17 -5.58 6.11
N GLY A 28 -4.16 -5.41 4.78
CA GLY A 28 -5.07 -4.48 4.11
C GLY A 28 -6.55 -4.81 4.32
N HIS A 29 -6.89 -6.08 4.55
CA HIS A 29 -8.25 -6.52 4.82
C HIS A 29 -8.60 -6.59 6.31
N THR A 30 -7.64 -6.89 7.19
CA THR A 30 -7.90 -7.07 8.63
C THR A 30 -7.67 -5.82 9.47
N GLN A 31 -6.86 -4.87 9.01
CA GLN A 31 -6.63 -3.62 9.73
C GLN A 31 -7.79 -2.64 9.53
N SER A 32 -8.18 -1.95 10.61
CA SER A 32 -9.20 -0.91 10.55
C SER A 32 -8.64 0.36 9.93
N ASN A 33 -9.13 0.72 8.75
CA ASN A 33 -8.86 2.01 8.11
C ASN A 33 -9.96 3.03 8.42
N LEU A 34 -10.58 2.91 9.60
CA LEU A 34 -11.67 3.79 10.03
C LEU A 34 -11.09 5.19 10.26
N PRO A 35 -11.67 6.22 9.66
CA PRO A 35 -11.24 7.58 9.93
C PRO A 35 -11.57 7.96 11.38
N SER A 36 -10.88 8.97 11.91
CA SER A 36 -11.20 9.54 13.22
C SER A 36 -12.63 10.09 13.26
N ASN A 37 -13.25 10.17 14.44
CA ASN A 37 -14.62 10.69 14.61
C ASN A 37 -14.85 12.11 14.06
N ILE A 38 -13.81 12.94 13.97
CA ILE A 38 -13.88 14.32 13.45
C ILE A 38 -13.59 14.42 11.95
N HIS A 39 -13.34 13.29 11.28
CA HIS A 39 -13.00 13.29 9.87
C HIS A 39 -14.20 13.74 9.03
N ARG A 40 -13.93 14.62 8.07
CA ARG A 40 -14.84 14.93 6.97
C ARG A 40 -14.11 14.76 5.63
N PRO A 41 -14.86 14.48 4.55
CA PRO A 41 -14.31 14.55 3.21
C PRO A 41 -13.72 15.94 2.91
N ARG A 42 -12.73 15.97 2.01
CA ARG A 42 -12.20 17.22 1.47
C ARG A 42 -13.28 17.93 0.65
N ASN A 43 -13.38 19.25 0.78
CA ASN A 43 -14.22 20.06 -0.10
C ASN A 43 -13.57 20.21 -1.49
N SER A 44 -14.26 20.85 -2.43
CA SER A 44 -13.78 21.00 -3.82
C SER A 44 -12.42 21.70 -3.93
N LEU A 45 -12.21 22.77 -3.15
CA LEU A 45 -10.95 23.52 -3.17
C LEU A 45 -9.81 22.72 -2.54
N GLU A 46 -10.06 22.02 -1.44
CA GLU A 46 -9.09 21.14 -0.78
C GLU A 46 -8.71 19.95 -1.67
N GLN A 47 -9.66 19.41 -2.45
CA GLN A 47 -9.38 18.35 -3.41
C GLN A 47 -8.51 18.85 -4.57
N LEU A 48 -8.73 20.08 -5.04
CA LEU A 48 -7.85 20.72 -6.02
C LEU A 48 -6.45 20.93 -5.44
N GLY A 49 -6.34 21.44 -4.21
CA GLY A 49 -5.07 21.59 -3.52
C GLY A 49 -4.33 20.27 -3.33
N ARG A 50 -5.04 19.16 -3.05
CA ARG A 50 -4.45 17.82 -2.97
C ARG A 50 -3.86 17.38 -4.32
N ARG A 51 -4.48 17.73 -5.45
CA ARG A 51 -3.93 17.45 -6.77
C ARG A 51 -2.62 18.20 -6.98
N VAL A 52 -2.61 19.50 -6.70
CA VAL A 52 -1.39 20.34 -6.78
C VAL A 52 -0.26 19.78 -5.90
N TYR A 53 -0.58 19.36 -4.67
CA TYR A 53 0.38 18.73 -3.74
C TYR A 53 1.04 17.47 -4.35
N ILE A 54 0.28 16.64 -5.05
CA ILE A 54 0.78 15.42 -5.68
C ILE A 54 1.61 15.78 -6.93
N GLU A 55 1.10 16.66 -7.79
CA GLU A 55 1.74 17.04 -9.05
C GLU A 55 3.10 17.72 -8.85
N ASN A 56 3.25 18.49 -7.77
CA ASN A 56 4.53 19.12 -7.41
C ASN A 56 5.46 18.21 -6.61
N GLY A 57 5.09 16.93 -6.42
CA GLY A 57 5.93 15.96 -5.73
C GLY A 57 6.14 16.27 -4.24
N CYS A 58 5.24 17.00 -3.58
CA CYS A 58 5.42 17.38 -2.17
C CYS A 58 5.58 16.16 -1.25
N SER A 59 4.98 15.02 -1.60
CA SER A 59 5.16 13.76 -0.88
C SER A 59 6.59 13.19 -0.93
N TYR A 60 7.44 13.65 -1.85
CA TYR A 60 8.84 13.22 -1.94
C TYR A 60 9.69 13.80 -0.80
N CYS A 61 9.31 14.98 -0.29
CA CYS A 61 10.02 15.65 0.81
C CYS A 61 9.22 15.66 2.13
N HIS A 62 7.89 15.55 2.08
CA HIS A 62 7.01 15.66 3.25
C HIS A 62 6.23 14.36 3.50
N SER A 63 6.65 13.60 4.51
CA SER A 63 5.90 12.45 5.01
C SER A 63 4.57 12.89 5.62
N GLN A 64 3.49 12.19 5.29
CA GLN A 64 2.17 12.33 5.93
C GLN A 64 1.87 11.18 6.89
N TYR A 65 2.90 10.45 7.34
CA TYR A 65 2.78 9.32 8.25
C TYR A 65 3.75 9.47 9.42
N ILE A 66 3.20 9.53 10.63
CA ILE A 66 3.95 9.57 11.88
C ILE A 66 4.17 8.13 12.33
N ARG A 67 5.43 7.73 12.55
CA ARG A 67 5.79 6.45 13.18
C ARG A 67 5.92 6.72 14.67
N TYR A 68 5.06 6.10 15.48
CA TYR A 68 5.15 6.12 16.95
C TYR A 68 5.76 4.82 17.46
#